data_AF-A0A017HJM7-F1
#
_entry.id   AF-A0A017HJM7-F1
#
_cell.length_a   1.000
_cell.length_b   1.000
_cell.length_c   1.000
_cell.angle_alpha   90.00
_cell.angle_beta   90.00
_cell.angle_gamma   90.00
#
_symmetry.space_group_name_H-M   'P 1'
#
loop_
_entity.id
_entity.type
_entity.pdbx_description
1 polymer ?
#
loop_
_entity_poly.entity_id
_entity_poly.type
_entity_poly.pdbx_seq_one_letter_code
_entity_poly.pdbx_strand_id
1 'polypeptide(L)'
;MIDSCGACGPCQHGEENYCEGPNSWLATYNGPMIPKAKAPGGANMYGRDNTFGGYSTSLVVKESFVLKVPEGMDPAAAAPILCAGVTTWSPLRHWG
;
A
#
# COMPACT_ATOMS: atom_id res chain seq x y z
N MET A 1 -2.44 0.63 0.73
CA MET A 1 -1.41 0.93 -0.28
C MET A 1 -0.59 -0.34 -0.51
N ILE A 2 -0.14 -0.59 -1.74
CA ILE A 2 0.65 -1.81 -2.03
C ILE A 2 2.00 -1.55 -2.70
N ASP A 3 2.25 -0.33 -3.18
CA ASP A 3 3.53 0.15 -3.70
C ASP A 3 3.57 1.69 -3.74
N SER A 4 4.75 2.27 -3.95
CA SER A 4 4.99 3.68 -4.29
C SER A 4 6.24 3.78 -5.18
N CYS A 5 6.61 4.99 -5.64
CA CYS A 5 7.83 5.13 -6.44
C CYS A 5 9.12 4.86 -5.65
N GLY A 6 9.10 4.98 -4.32
CA GLY A 6 10.26 4.77 -3.45
C GLY A 6 11.41 5.78 -3.61
N ALA A 7 11.29 6.79 -4.48
CA ALA A 7 12.40 7.67 -4.86
C ALA A 7 12.13 9.17 -4.67
N CYS A 8 10.86 9.59 -4.59
CA CYS A 8 10.50 11.00 -4.38
C CYS A 8 10.72 11.45 -2.93
N GLY A 9 10.69 12.76 -2.69
CA GLY A 9 10.90 13.37 -1.38
C GLY A 9 10.05 12.71 -0.28
N PRO A 10 8.73 12.64 -0.39
CA PRO A 10 7.89 11.99 0.61
C PRO A 10 8.24 10.51 0.85
N CYS A 11 8.48 9.73 -0.20
CA CYS A 11 8.87 8.33 -0.05
C CYS A 11 10.19 8.15 0.71
N GLN A 12 11.16 9.04 0.51
CA GLN A 12 12.44 9.00 1.21
C GLN A 12 12.32 9.40 2.70
N HIS A 13 11.21 10.04 3.08
CA HIS A 13 10.90 10.40 4.47
C HIS A 13 9.88 9.45 5.14
N GLY A 14 9.53 8.33 4.51
CA GLY A 14 8.55 7.38 5.06
C GLY A 14 7.09 7.86 4.96
N GLU A 15 6.82 8.78 4.04
CA GLU A 15 5.51 9.37 3.75
C GLU A 15 5.02 8.88 2.37
N GLU A 16 5.05 7.57 2.13
CA GLU A 16 4.72 6.99 0.83
C GLU A 16 3.26 7.26 0.42
N ASN A 17 2.36 7.51 1.38
CA ASN A 17 1.00 7.99 1.16
C ASN A 17 0.91 9.39 0.55
N TYR A 18 2.03 10.11 0.42
CA TYR A 18 2.15 11.38 -0.30
C TYR A 18 3.09 11.25 -1.51
N CYS A 19 3.31 10.04 -2.03
CA CYS A 19 4.18 9.78 -3.17
C CYS A 19 3.90 10.72 -4.36
N GLU A 20 4.93 11.40 -4.83
CA GLU A 20 4.89 12.33 -5.98
C GLU A 20 5.35 11.68 -7.28
N GLY A 21 5.50 10.36 -7.28
CA GLY A 21 5.80 9.59 -8.48
C GLY A 21 4.72 9.78 -9.55
N PRO A 22 5.00 9.40 -10.80
CA PRO A 22 4.10 9.64 -11.95
C PRO A 22 2.69 9.04 -11.80
N ASN A 23 2.51 8.07 -10.89
CA ASN A 23 1.22 7.43 -10.61
C ASN A 23 0.82 7.53 -9.14
N SER A 24 1.41 8.48 -8.38
CA SER A 24 1.24 8.59 -6.93
C SER A 24 1.58 7.26 -6.21
N TRP A 25 0.98 6.99 -5.05
CA TRP A 25 1.04 5.67 -4.42
C TRP A 25 0.08 4.69 -5.11
N LEU A 26 0.45 3.41 -5.15
CA LEU A 26 -0.41 2.38 -5.72
C LEU A 26 -1.47 1.96 -4.70
N ALA A 27 -2.73 2.27 -5.01
CA ALA A 27 -3.86 1.95 -4.17
C ALA A 27 -4.11 0.43 -4.09
N THR A 28 -4.62 -0.02 -2.94
CA THR A 28 -4.97 -1.44 -2.73
C THR A 28 -6.08 -1.91 -3.66
N TYR A 29 -7.03 -1.03 -3.98
CA TYR A 29 -8.09 -1.23 -4.98
C TYR A 29 -8.02 -0.11 -6.01
N ASN A 30 -8.43 -0.40 -7.26
CA ASN A 30 -8.50 0.57 -8.35
C ASN A 30 -7.19 1.34 -8.57
N GLY A 31 -6.06 0.74 -8.18
CA GLY A 31 -4.73 1.27 -8.42
C GLY A 31 -4.27 0.89 -9.83
N PRO A 32 -3.78 1.84 -10.64
CA PRO A 32 -3.30 1.58 -12.00
C PRO A 32 -2.05 0.70 -11.99
N MET A 33 -2.17 -0.57 -12.36
CA MET A 33 -1.15 -1.61 -12.35
C MET A 33 -1.08 -2.36 -13.69
N ILE A 34 0.07 -2.95 -14.01
CA ILE A 34 0.27 -4.01 -15.00
C ILE A 34 0.81 -5.21 -14.22
N PRO A 35 0.08 -6.33 -14.17
CA PRO A 35 0.55 -7.55 -13.52
C PRO A 35 1.85 -8.07 -14.16
N LYS A 36 2.73 -8.67 -13.37
CA LYS A 36 3.98 -9.32 -13.79
C LYS A 36 3.82 -10.20 -15.02
N ALA A 37 2.72 -10.95 -15.12
CA ALA A 37 2.43 -11.84 -16.25
C ALA A 37 2.22 -11.11 -17.59
N LYS A 38 1.93 -9.81 -17.56
CA LYS A 38 1.66 -8.95 -18.73
C LYS A 38 2.72 -7.86 -18.93
N ALA A 39 3.61 -7.67 -17.97
CA ALA A 39 4.55 -6.54 -17.95
C ALA A 39 5.82 -6.82 -18.78
N PRO A 40 6.26 -5.88 -19.63
CA PRO A 40 7.57 -5.97 -20.27
C PRO A 40 8.67 -5.98 -19.20
N GLY A 41 9.38 -7.09 -19.05
CA GLY A 41 10.42 -7.25 -18.01
C GLY A 41 10.00 -8.04 -16.77
N GLY A 42 8.77 -8.57 -16.71
CA GLY A 42 8.41 -9.59 -15.72
C GLY A 42 8.37 -9.11 -14.26
N ALA A 43 8.06 -7.83 -14.05
CA ALA A 43 7.81 -7.24 -12.74
C ALA A 43 6.42 -6.58 -12.72
N ASN A 44 5.75 -6.58 -11.57
CA ASN A 44 4.56 -5.73 -11.40
C ASN A 44 5.00 -4.27 -11.59
N MET A 45 4.27 -3.52 -12.40
CA MET A 45 4.55 -2.11 -12.66
C MET A 45 3.25 -1.33 -12.70
N TYR A 46 3.33 0.00 -12.72
CA TYR A 46 2.14 0.83 -12.90
C TYR A 46 1.60 0.73 -14.33
N GLY A 47 0.28 0.82 -14.51
CA GLY A 47 -0.32 0.98 -15.84
C GLY A 47 -1.84 0.81 -15.89
N ARG A 48 -2.38 0.24 -16.97
CA ARG A 48 -3.82 0.37 -17.30
C ARG A 48 -4.78 -0.59 -16.61
N ASP A 49 -4.31 -1.73 -16.10
CA ASP A 49 -5.18 -2.65 -15.36
C ASP A 49 -5.33 -2.17 -13.90
N ASN A 50 -6.28 -2.73 -13.15
CA ASN A 50 -6.54 -2.33 -11.76
C ASN A 50 -6.02 -3.34 -10.74
N THR A 51 -5.63 -2.84 -9.57
CA THR A 51 -5.52 -3.67 -8.36
C THR A 51 -6.91 -4.02 -7.82
N PHE A 52 -7.06 -5.22 -7.26
CA PHE A 52 -8.35 -5.77 -6.83
C PHE A 52 -8.51 -5.91 -5.30
N GLY A 53 -7.47 -5.57 -4.54
CA GLY A 53 -7.48 -5.48 -3.09
C GLY A 53 -7.75 -6.76 -2.31
N GLY A 54 -8.14 -6.58 -1.03
CA GLY A 54 -8.17 -7.62 0.00
C GLY A 54 -9.44 -8.48 0.06
N TYR A 55 -10.49 -8.19 -0.71
CA TYR A 55 -11.66 -9.08 -0.88
C TYR A 55 -11.33 -10.19 -1.87
N SER A 56 -10.24 -10.89 -1.57
CA SER A 56 -9.60 -11.92 -2.38
C SER A 56 -9.00 -12.95 -1.44
N THR A 57 -8.75 -14.17 -1.94
CA THR A 57 -8.06 -15.20 -1.15
C THR A 57 -6.56 -14.92 -1.01
N SER A 58 -6.00 -14.05 -1.85
CA SER A 58 -4.59 -13.68 -1.85
C SER A 58 -4.40 -12.31 -2.49
N LEU A 59 -3.50 -11.52 -1.91
CA LEU A 59 -3.08 -10.21 -2.42
C LEU A 59 -1.56 -10.19 -2.55
N VAL A 60 -1.05 -9.69 -3.68
CA VAL A 60 0.38 -9.51 -3.91
C VAL A 60 0.75 -8.06 -3.58
N VAL A 61 1.68 -7.89 -2.65
CA VAL A 61 2.11 -6.60 -2.11
C VAL A 61 3.64 -6.56 -2.10
N LYS A 62 4.23 -5.40 -2.34
CA LYS A 62 5.68 -5.23 -2.17
C LYS A 62 6.02 -5.29 -0.68
N GLU A 63 7.09 -5.99 -0.34
CA GLU A 63 7.45 -6.30 1.06
C GLU A 63 7.51 -5.06 1.97
N SER A 64 8.05 -3.94 1.48
CA SER A 64 8.12 -2.68 2.22
C SER A 64 6.76 -2.07 2.60
N PHE A 65 5.66 -2.56 2.01
CA PHE A 65 4.28 -2.13 2.28
C PHE A 65 3.50 -3.17 3.09
N VAL A 66 4.16 -4.21 3.61
CA VAL A 66 3.56 -5.23 4.48
C VAL A 66 3.95 -4.93 5.92
N LEU A 67 2.95 -4.89 6.81
CA LEU A 67 3.17 -4.74 8.24
C LEU A 67 3.06 -6.10 8.94
N LYS A 68 3.99 -6.37 9.86
CA LYS A 68 3.93 -7.56 10.71
C LYS A 68 2.90 -7.34 11.83
N VAL A 69 1.89 -8.21 11.89
CA VAL A 69 0.96 -8.24 13.01
C VAL A 69 1.66 -8.84 14.24
N PRO A 70 1.62 -8.20 15.43
CA PRO A 70 2.20 -8.75 16.64
C PRO A 70 1.65 -10.11 17.03
N GLU A 71 2.49 -10.94 17.66
CA GLU A 71 2.03 -12.22 18.23
C GLU A 71 0.95 -11.99 19.29
N GLY A 72 -0.12 -12.80 19.25
CA GLY A 72 -1.24 -12.72 20.19
C GLY A 72 -2.35 -11.72 19.82
N MET A 73 -2.18 -10.92 18.76
CA MET A 73 -3.25 -10.06 18.24
C MET A 73 -4.16 -10.84 17.29
N ASP A 74 -5.49 -10.74 17.47
CA ASP A 74 -6.46 -11.30 16.53
C ASP A 74 -6.35 -10.60 15.16
N PRO A 75 -6.08 -11.34 14.06
CA PRO A 75 -6.03 -10.76 12.71
C PRO A 75 -7.31 -10.00 12.32
N ALA A 76 -8.49 -10.43 12.79
CA ALA A 76 -9.73 -9.74 12.49
C ALA A 76 -9.80 -8.35 13.16
N ALA A 77 -9.25 -8.23 14.37
CA ALA A 77 -9.13 -6.94 15.06
C ALA A 77 -8.01 -6.07 14.47
N ALA A 78 -6.95 -6.67 13.94
CA ALA A 78 -5.84 -5.96 13.30
C ALA A 78 -6.23 -5.33 11.95
N ALA A 79 -7.07 -6.00 11.16
CA ALA A 79 -7.36 -5.58 9.79
C ALA A 79 -7.89 -4.13 9.65
N PRO A 80 -8.85 -3.64 10.46
CA PRO A 80 -9.33 -2.26 10.38
C PRO A 80 -8.28 -1.20 10.77
N ILE A 81 -7.26 -1.57 11.56
CA ILE A 81 -6.20 -0.64 11.99
C ILE A 81 -5.42 -0.13 10.78
N LEU A 82 -5.22 -0.98 9.77
CA LEU A 82 -4.46 -0.68 8.54
C LEU A 82 -5.09 0.42 7.66
N CYS A 83 -6.29 0.89 8.00
CA CYS A 83 -6.94 2.01 7.31
C CYS A 83 -7.61 2.96 8.32
N ALA A 84 -8.71 2.54 8.94
CA ALA A 84 -9.47 3.40 9.85
C ALA A 84 -8.67 3.79 11.10
N GLY A 85 -7.90 2.84 11.65
CA GLY A 85 -7.08 3.09 12.83
C GLY A 85 -5.98 4.10 12.58
N VAL A 86 -5.11 3.86 11.58
CA VAL A 86 -4.00 4.78 11.28
C VAL A 86 -4.48 6.17 10.85
N THR A 87 -5.58 6.25 10.09
CA THR A 87 -6.14 7.53 9.61
C THR A 87 -6.67 8.40 10.75
N THR A 88 -7.18 7.79 11.82
CA THR A 88 -7.68 8.53 13.00
C THR A 88 -6.58 8.78 14.02
N TRP A 89 -5.67 7.83 14.20
CA TRP A 89 -4.58 7.94 15.17
C TRP A 89 -3.48 8.93 14.74
N SER A 90 -3.12 8.98 13.45
CA SER A 90 -2.06 9.86 12.95
C SER A 90 -2.30 11.34 13.30
N PRO A 91 -3.47 11.94 13.02
CA PRO A 91 -3.72 13.33 13.40
C PRO A 91 -3.71 13.55 14.92
N LEU A 92 -4.26 12.61 15.70
CA LEU A 92 -4.26 12.69 17.16
C LEU A 92 -2.84 12.64 17.73
N ARG A 93 -1.95 11.82 17.18
CA ARG A 93 -0.56 11.75 17.64
C ARG A 93 0.25 12.97 17.22
N HIS A 94 -0.04 13.55 16.05
CA HIS A 94 0.75 14.65 15.52
C HIS A 94 0.34 16.02 16.09
N TRP A 95 -0.96 16.22 16.39
CA TRP A 95 -1.50 17.50 16.85
C TRP A 95 -2.25 17.46 18.19
N GLY A 96 -2.48 16.28 18.77
CA GLY A 96 -3.28 16.11 20.00
C GLY A 96 -2.50 16.27 21.30
#